data_AF-A0A3B5YSF2-F1
#
_entry.id   AF-A0A3B5YSF2-F1
#
_cell.length_a   1.000
_cell.length_b   1.000
_cell.length_c   1.000
_cell.angle_alpha   90.00
_cell.angle_beta   90.00
_cell.angle_gamma   90.00
#
_symmetry.space_group_name_H-M   'P 1'
#
loop_
_entity.id
_entity.type
_entity.pdbx_description
1 polymer ?
#
loop_
_entity_poly.entity_id
_entity_poly.type
_entity_poly.pdbx_seq_one_letter_code
_entity_poly.pdbx_strand_id
1 'polypeptide(L)'
;MASSSSSEGKAELVDPKVEEDAPGESAENPAGSTTEALTNKKKKQKKKVLIQVPDSDVKRVLSYKEKPIDTEVDDLWVRRDPELAANWGIMLANLAMFKELTKERMLEEQRDYREQLKTKGRVTYELEVDQDDPRFKHVEPTTSAGAGAGRRRYRPGVMKKQDGQNRKLN
;
A
#
# COMPACT_ATOMS: atom_id res chain seq x y z
N MET A 1 33.44 -57.01 39.09
CA MET A 1 33.97 -55.98 39.99
C MET A 1 34.51 -54.83 39.15
N ALA A 2 34.18 -53.59 39.53
CA ALA A 2 34.49 -52.28 38.92
C ALA A 2 33.96 -52.09 37.48
N SER A 3 32.83 -51.43 37.17
CA SER A 3 32.17 -50.17 37.60
C SER A 3 32.83 -48.87 37.13
N SER A 4 32.23 -48.25 36.10
CA SER A 4 31.99 -46.81 35.83
C SER A 4 31.31 -46.73 34.44
N SER A 5 29.99 -46.52 34.22
CA SER A 5 29.07 -45.41 34.61
C SER A 5 29.58 -44.06 34.09
N SER A 6 28.90 -43.22 33.29
CA SER A 6 27.46 -42.88 33.23
C SER A 6 27.12 -42.02 31.99
N SER A 7 25.86 -42.13 31.53
CA SER A 7 24.89 -41.11 31.01
C SER A 7 25.31 -40.07 29.95
N GLU A 8 24.72 -40.08 28.74
CA GLU A 8 23.43 -39.45 28.35
C GLU A 8 23.40 -37.91 28.42
N GLY A 9 23.04 -37.27 27.30
CA GLY A 9 22.69 -35.84 27.29
C GLY A 9 22.54 -35.26 25.88
N LYS A 10 21.29 -35.13 25.43
CA LYS A 10 20.82 -34.65 24.12
C LYS A 10 21.32 -33.24 23.75
N ALA A 11 21.66 -33.04 22.48
CA ALA A 11 21.69 -31.71 21.88
C ALA A 11 20.26 -31.33 21.47
N GLU A 12 19.60 -30.54 22.30
CA GLU A 12 18.24 -30.05 22.11
C GLU A 12 18.27 -28.67 21.44
N LEU A 13 17.44 -28.52 20.40
CA LEU A 13 17.05 -27.26 19.77
C LEU A 13 16.61 -26.24 20.83
N VAL A 14 17.05 -24.99 20.71
CA VAL A 14 16.41 -23.87 21.42
C VAL A 14 16.18 -22.70 20.47
N ASP A 15 14.91 -22.42 20.21
CA ASP A 15 14.37 -21.22 19.58
C ASP A 15 14.66 -19.97 20.43
N PRO A 16 14.90 -18.77 19.86
CA PRO A 16 14.86 -17.55 20.63
C PRO A 16 13.42 -17.04 20.74
N LYS A 17 12.82 -17.24 21.93
CA LYS A 17 11.59 -16.59 22.34
C LYS A 17 11.89 -15.31 23.13
N VAL A 18 11.16 -14.26 22.77
CA VAL A 18 11.08 -12.93 23.38
C VAL A 18 10.41 -13.00 24.76
N GLU A 19 10.93 -12.26 25.75
CA GLU A 19 10.22 -11.54 26.85
C GLU A 19 11.29 -10.81 27.72
N GLU A 20 11.28 -9.47 27.79
CA GLU A 20 10.85 -8.64 28.96
C GLU A 20 11.31 -9.18 30.33
N ASP A 21 11.99 -8.46 31.23
CA ASP A 21 11.78 -7.09 31.71
C ASP A 21 13.02 -6.59 32.52
N ALA A 22 13.08 -5.28 32.81
CA ALA A 22 14.06 -4.54 33.65
C ALA A 22 14.06 -5.00 35.16
N PRO A 23 14.83 -4.45 36.16
CA PRO A 23 15.48 -3.13 36.28
C PRO A 23 16.86 -3.10 37.03
N GLY A 24 17.50 -1.91 37.13
CA GLY A 24 18.43 -1.62 38.24
C GLY A 24 19.60 -0.68 37.94
N GLU A 25 19.42 0.59 38.33
CA GLU A 25 20.36 1.56 38.92
C GLU A 25 21.84 1.55 38.46
N SER A 26 22.39 2.67 37.98
CA SER A 26 22.89 3.70 38.90
C SER A 26 23.02 5.09 38.26
N ALA A 27 22.77 6.07 39.12
CA ALA A 27 22.72 7.52 38.95
C ALA A 27 23.92 8.18 38.23
N GLU A 28 23.67 9.30 37.54
CA GLU A 28 23.89 10.64 38.09
C GLU A 28 23.47 11.73 37.07
N ASN A 29 22.75 12.74 37.58
CA ASN A 29 22.21 13.88 36.82
C ASN A 29 23.32 14.83 36.34
N PRO A 30 23.02 15.70 35.36
CA PRO A 30 22.89 17.09 35.78
C PRO A 30 21.55 17.71 35.37
N ALA A 31 20.99 18.44 36.33
CA ALA A 31 19.82 19.27 36.19
C ALA A 31 20.00 20.32 35.09
N GLY A 32 19.07 20.32 34.14
CA GLY A 32 18.95 21.31 33.10
C GLY A 32 17.52 21.30 32.57
N SER A 33 16.62 21.86 33.38
CA SER A 33 15.22 22.12 33.03
C SER A 33 15.11 22.75 31.63
N THR A 34 14.56 22.01 30.68
CA THR A 34 13.78 22.52 29.54
C THR A 34 12.81 21.42 29.11
N THR A 35 11.87 21.11 30.00
CA THR A 35 10.59 20.50 29.64
C THR A 35 9.79 21.50 28.82
N GLU A 36 10.07 21.69 27.52
CA GLU A 36 9.20 22.45 26.62
C GLU A 36 9.67 22.37 25.14
N ALA A 37 9.60 21.20 24.49
CA ALA A 37 9.76 21.16 23.02
C ALA A 37 9.20 19.92 22.29
N LEU A 38 8.41 19.05 22.92
CA LEU A 38 7.78 17.90 22.26
C LEU A 38 6.46 17.71 23.00
N THR A 39 5.26 17.98 22.50
CA THR A 39 4.68 17.49 21.26
C THR A 39 3.38 18.27 20.96
N ASN A 40 3.39 19.16 19.97
CA ASN A 40 2.16 19.62 19.32
C ASN A 40 2.41 19.68 17.81
N LYS A 41 2.68 18.51 17.21
CA LYS A 41 2.62 18.39 15.75
C LYS A 41 1.15 18.47 15.35
N LYS A 42 0.68 19.68 15.02
CA LYS A 42 -0.63 19.91 14.40
C LYS A 42 -0.79 18.93 13.24
N LYS A 43 -1.78 18.02 13.32
CA LYS A 43 -2.05 17.06 12.24
C LYS A 43 -2.29 17.87 10.96
N LYS A 44 -1.46 17.64 9.94
CA LYS A 44 -1.60 18.28 8.64
C LYS A 44 -2.93 17.85 8.02
N GLN A 45 -3.64 18.80 7.43
CA GLN A 45 -4.87 18.50 6.70
C GLN A 45 -4.52 17.67 5.46
N LYS A 46 -5.31 16.63 5.18
CA LYS A 46 -5.15 15.77 4.00
C LYS A 46 -6.19 16.11 2.95
N LYS A 47 -5.84 15.96 1.68
CA LYS A 47 -6.74 16.01 0.52
C LYS A 47 -6.57 14.73 -0.30
N LYS A 48 -7.64 14.31 -0.98
CA LYS A 48 -7.59 13.24 -1.97
C LYS A 48 -7.37 13.84 -3.35
N VAL A 49 -6.50 13.23 -4.14
CA VAL A 49 -6.09 13.68 -5.47
C VAL A 49 -6.20 12.52 -6.44
N LEU A 50 -6.66 12.80 -7.68
CA LEU A 50 -6.73 11.80 -8.73
C LEU A 50 -5.47 11.88 -9.61
N ILE A 51 -4.72 10.78 -9.69
CA ILE A 51 -3.48 10.72 -10.45
C ILE A 51 -3.68 9.79 -11.64
N GLN A 52 -3.26 10.22 -12.82
CA GLN A 52 -3.26 9.39 -14.02
C GLN A 52 -2.14 8.36 -13.93
N VAL A 53 -2.49 7.10 -14.20
CA VAL A 53 -1.51 6.02 -14.33
C VAL A 53 -0.71 6.21 -15.62
N PRO A 54 0.62 6.10 -15.61
CA PRO A 54 1.43 6.16 -16.82
C PRO A 54 1.02 5.12 -17.86
N ASP A 55 1.04 5.50 -19.14
CA ASP A 55 0.63 4.61 -20.24
C ASP A 55 1.46 3.32 -20.30
N SER A 56 2.73 3.35 -19.89
CA SER A 56 3.59 2.16 -19.79
C SER A 56 3.04 1.14 -18.80
N ASP A 57 2.53 1.60 -17.66
CA ASP A 57 1.98 0.76 -16.62
C ASP A 57 0.61 0.21 -17.03
N VAL A 58 -0.22 1.05 -17.66
CA VAL A 58 -1.49 0.62 -18.25
C VAL A 58 -1.25 -0.49 -19.26
N LYS A 59 -0.28 -0.33 -20.17
CA LYS A 59 0.08 -1.37 -21.14
C LYS A 59 0.57 -2.64 -20.45
N ARG A 60 1.42 -2.54 -19.43
CA ARG A 60 1.91 -3.69 -18.67
C ARG A 60 0.76 -4.50 -18.07
N VAL A 61 -0.15 -3.85 -17.35
CA VAL A 61 -1.31 -4.50 -16.72
C VAL A 61 -2.22 -5.12 -17.77
N LEU A 62 -2.53 -4.39 -18.84
CA LEU A 62 -3.38 -4.90 -19.92
C LEU A 62 -2.76 -6.05 -20.71
N SER A 63 -1.44 -6.13 -20.77
CA SER A 63 -0.70 -7.22 -21.42
C SER A 63 -0.60 -8.49 -20.57
N TYR A 64 -1.02 -8.44 -19.30
CA TYR A 64 -0.98 -9.59 -18.40
C TYR A 64 -1.74 -10.78 -19.00
N LYS A 65 -1.06 -11.93 -19.03
CA LYS A 65 -1.60 -13.22 -19.44
C LYS A 65 -1.24 -14.23 -18.37
N GLU A 66 -2.24 -14.94 -17.89
CA GLU A 66 -2.02 -16.05 -16.99
C GLU A 66 -1.25 -17.15 -17.72
N LYS A 67 -0.11 -17.54 -17.16
CA LYS A 67 0.71 -18.65 -17.64
C LYS A 67 1.21 -19.44 -16.45
N PRO A 68 1.05 -20.77 -16.44
CA PRO A 68 1.66 -21.60 -15.42
C PRO A 68 3.18 -21.43 -15.46
N ILE A 69 3.81 -21.54 -14.29
CA ILE A 69 5.26 -21.66 -14.19
C ILE A 69 5.57 -23.15 -14.19
N ASP A 70 6.46 -23.55 -15.07
CA ASP A 70 7.09 -24.85 -14.96
C ASP A 70 8.06 -24.82 -13.78
N THR A 71 7.80 -25.68 -12.79
CA THR A 71 8.60 -25.79 -11.58
C THR A 71 9.61 -26.93 -11.65
N GLU A 72 9.62 -27.69 -12.75
CA GLU A 72 10.55 -28.81 -12.92
C GLU A 72 11.98 -28.28 -13.17
N VAL A 73 12.94 -28.91 -12.51
CA VAL A 73 14.37 -28.68 -12.74
C VAL A 73 14.86 -29.83 -13.60
N ASP A 74 15.52 -29.52 -14.71
CA ASP A 74 16.03 -30.52 -15.64
C ASP A 74 17.00 -31.48 -14.93
N ASP A 75 16.72 -32.77 -15.09
CA ASP A 75 17.48 -33.93 -14.64
C ASP A 75 19.00 -33.81 -14.85
N LEU A 76 19.43 -33.16 -15.93
CA LEU A 76 20.86 -32.93 -16.19
C LEU A 76 21.53 -32.15 -15.04
N TRP A 77 20.84 -31.14 -14.50
CA TRP A 77 21.34 -30.33 -13.39
C TRP A 77 21.31 -31.09 -12.09
N VAL A 78 20.26 -31.88 -11.86
CA VAL A 78 20.16 -32.75 -10.68
C VAL A 78 21.34 -33.71 -10.60
N ARG A 79 21.79 -34.26 -11.74
CA ARG A 79 22.95 -35.16 -11.80
C ARG A 79 24.29 -34.44 -11.68
N ARG A 80 24.39 -33.22 -12.22
CA ARG A 80 25.65 -32.47 -12.30
C ARG A 80 25.98 -31.74 -10.99
N ASP A 81 24.97 -31.09 -10.41
CA ASP A 81 25.09 -30.30 -9.18
C ASP A 81 23.75 -30.33 -8.43
N PRO A 82 23.55 -31.33 -7.55
CA PRO A 82 22.30 -31.51 -6.82
C PRO A 82 21.93 -30.32 -5.92
N GLU A 83 22.93 -29.65 -5.35
CA GLU A 83 22.71 -28.53 -4.43
C GLU A 83 22.21 -27.30 -5.20
N LEU A 84 22.83 -27.00 -6.34
CA LEU A 84 22.34 -25.95 -7.23
C LEU A 84 20.95 -26.26 -7.78
N ALA A 85 20.69 -27.51 -8.17
CA ALA A 85 19.39 -27.95 -8.67
C ALA A 85 18.28 -27.78 -7.61
N ALA A 86 18.56 -28.14 -6.35
CA ALA A 86 17.61 -27.94 -5.24
C ALA A 86 17.31 -26.46 -5.01
N ASN A 87 18.33 -25.59 -5.00
CA ASN A 87 18.16 -24.15 -4.86
C ASN A 87 17.33 -23.55 -6.01
N TRP A 88 17.57 -24.01 -7.25
CA TRP A 88 16.76 -23.58 -8.39
C TRP A 88 15.31 -24.03 -8.25
N GLY A 89 15.06 -25.29 -7.85
CA GLY A 89 13.71 -25.79 -7.60
C GLY A 89 12.95 -24.95 -6.56
N ILE A 90 13.63 -24.57 -5.47
CA ILE A 90 13.06 -23.67 -4.45
C ILE A 90 12.69 -22.30 -5.05
N MET A 91 13.58 -21.71 -5.85
CA MET A 91 13.29 -20.42 -6.51
C MET A 91 12.08 -20.51 -7.46
N LEU A 92 11.96 -21.58 -8.25
CA LEU A 92 10.82 -21.78 -9.16
C LEU A 92 9.52 -21.96 -8.38
N ALA A 93 9.53 -22.75 -7.30
CA ALA A 93 8.38 -22.94 -6.43
C ALA A 93 7.93 -21.63 -5.78
N ASN A 94 8.88 -20.83 -5.27
CA ASN A 94 8.58 -19.51 -4.71
C ASN A 94 7.97 -18.56 -5.74
N LEU A 95 8.48 -18.59 -6.98
CA LEU A 95 7.94 -17.79 -8.07
C LEU A 95 6.51 -18.22 -8.45
N ALA A 96 6.25 -19.54 -8.47
CA ALA A 96 4.92 -20.10 -8.71
C ALA A 96 3.91 -19.63 -7.65
N MET A 97 4.26 -19.78 -6.36
CA MET A 97 3.43 -19.30 -5.25
C MET A 97 3.16 -17.80 -5.34
N PHE A 98 4.18 -16.98 -5.62
CA PHE A 98 4.01 -15.54 -5.76
C PHE A 98 3.06 -15.17 -6.91
N LYS A 99 3.16 -15.88 -8.05
CA LYS A 99 2.22 -15.67 -9.16
C LYS A 99 0.79 -16.03 -8.78
N GLU A 100 0.58 -17.13 -8.06
CA GLU A 100 -0.77 -17.51 -7.62
C GLU A 100 -1.37 -16.48 -6.65
N LEU A 101 -0.59 -16.03 -5.67
CA LEU A 101 -1.02 -15.01 -4.70
C LEU A 101 -1.38 -13.67 -5.36
N THR A 102 -0.71 -13.32 -6.45
CA THR A 102 -0.92 -12.03 -7.14
C THR A 102 -1.88 -12.11 -8.33
N LYS A 103 -2.22 -13.32 -8.79
CA LYS A 103 -3.04 -13.56 -9.98
C LYS A 103 -4.38 -12.85 -9.90
N GLU A 104 -5.13 -13.05 -8.82
CA GLU A 104 -6.49 -12.51 -8.70
C GLU A 104 -6.48 -10.99 -8.75
N ARG A 105 -5.58 -10.37 -7.99
CA ARG A 105 -5.38 -8.92 -7.99
C ARG A 105 -5.01 -8.39 -9.38
N MET A 106 -4.10 -9.04 -10.10
CA MET A 106 -3.71 -8.62 -11.45
C MET A 106 -4.88 -8.70 -12.44
N LEU A 107 -5.73 -9.72 -12.33
CA LEU A 107 -6.91 -9.87 -13.16
C LEU A 107 -7.98 -8.82 -12.83
N GLU A 108 -8.14 -8.48 -11.56
CA GLU A 108 -9.03 -7.41 -11.11
C GLU A 108 -8.57 -6.04 -11.60
N GLU A 109 -7.28 -5.70 -11.41
CA GLU A 109 -6.69 -4.46 -11.94
C GLU A 109 -6.84 -4.39 -13.47
N GLN A 110 -6.66 -5.52 -14.18
CA GLN A 110 -6.86 -5.58 -15.63
C GLN A 110 -8.32 -5.29 -16.03
N ARG A 111 -9.30 -5.74 -15.24
CA ARG A 111 -10.73 -5.44 -15.48
C ARG A 111 -11.04 -3.98 -15.22
N ASP A 112 -10.60 -3.45 -14.08
CA ASP A 112 -10.81 -2.04 -13.71
C ASP A 112 -10.17 -1.11 -14.74
N TYR A 113 -8.95 -1.37 -15.18
CA TYR A 113 -8.27 -0.55 -16.18
C TYR A 113 -9.05 -0.53 -17.51
N ARG A 114 -9.60 -1.67 -17.93
CA ARG A 114 -10.45 -1.74 -19.14
C ARG A 114 -11.73 -0.92 -18.97
N GLU A 115 -12.35 -0.96 -17.80
CA GLU A 115 -13.55 -0.19 -17.51
C GLU A 115 -13.27 1.31 -17.45
N GLN A 116 -12.21 1.74 -16.78
CA GLN A 116 -11.80 3.14 -16.72
C GLN A 116 -11.44 3.68 -18.11
N LEU A 117 -10.73 2.90 -18.93
CA LEU A 117 -10.45 3.31 -20.31
C LEU A 117 -11.72 3.45 -21.16
N LYS A 118 -12.71 2.58 -20.97
CA LYS A 118 -14.00 2.67 -21.67
C LYS A 118 -14.82 3.89 -21.23
N THR A 119 -14.82 4.19 -19.93
CA THR A 119 -15.71 5.22 -19.35
C THR A 119 -15.09 6.61 -19.34
N LYS A 120 -13.79 6.72 -19.01
CA LYS A 120 -13.06 7.99 -18.82
C LYS A 120 -12.02 8.25 -19.92
N GLY A 121 -11.68 7.25 -20.74
CA GLY A 121 -10.59 7.33 -21.72
C GLY A 121 -9.18 7.30 -21.11
N ARG A 122 -9.05 7.18 -19.78
CA ARG A 122 -7.79 7.16 -19.04
C ARG A 122 -7.93 6.36 -17.75
N VAL A 123 -6.82 5.81 -17.26
CA VAL A 123 -6.75 5.10 -15.98
C VAL A 123 -6.23 6.03 -14.89
N THR A 124 -6.88 6.00 -13.74
CA THR A 124 -6.57 6.88 -12.61
C THR A 124 -6.65 6.16 -11.27
N TYR A 125 -5.86 6.62 -10.30
CA TYR A 125 -5.96 6.17 -8.90
C TYR A 125 -6.09 7.36 -7.94
N GLU A 126 -6.68 7.12 -6.78
CA GLU A 126 -6.79 8.12 -5.71
C GLU A 126 -5.58 8.06 -4.79
N LEU A 127 -5.02 9.23 -4.46
CA LEU A 127 -3.94 9.36 -3.49
C LEU A 127 -4.33 10.39 -2.42
N GLU A 128 -4.23 9.99 -1.15
CA GLU A 128 -4.31 10.92 -0.03
C GLU A 128 -2.96 11.60 0.19
N VAL A 129 -2.94 12.93 0.09
CA VAL A 129 -1.74 13.75 0.25
C VAL A 129 -2.01 14.87 1.24
N ASP A 130 -0.94 15.40 1.85
CA ASP A 130 -1.05 16.62 2.64
C ASP A 130 -1.56 17.76 1.73
N GLN A 131 -2.42 18.62 2.28
CA GLN A 131 -3.04 19.71 1.54
C GLN A 131 -2.01 20.64 0.90
N ASP A 132 -0.92 20.88 1.61
CA ASP A 132 0.18 21.78 1.24
C ASP A 132 1.32 21.10 0.47
N ASP A 133 1.17 19.83 0.03
CA ASP A 133 2.21 19.13 -0.73
C ASP A 133 2.49 19.87 -2.06
N PRO A 134 3.70 20.41 -2.27
CA PRO A 134 4.02 21.22 -3.44
C PRO A 134 3.92 20.44 -4.76
N ARG A 135 4.05 19.11 -4.73
CA ARG A 135 3.95 18.26 -5.94
C ARG A 135 2.55 18.20 -6.52
N PHE A 136 1.53 18.45 -5.69
CA PHE A 136 0.11 18.34 -6.05
C PHE A 136 -0.63 19.69 -5.95
N LYS A 137 0.08 20.81 -6.14
CA LYS A 137 -0.53 22.16 -6.15
C LYS A 137 -1.50 22.36 -7.32
N HIS A 138 -1.20 21.73 -8.47
CA HIS A 138 -1.96 21.91 -9.71
C HIS A 138 -2.95 20.77 -10.00
N VAL A 139 -3.03 19.77 -9.12
CA VAL A 139 -3.94 18.64 -9.32
C VAL A 139 -5.22 18.90 -8.54
N GLU A 140 -6.36 18.86 -9.24
CA GLU A 140 -7.65 19.13 -8.63
C GLU A 140 -7.98 18.08 -7.56
N PRO A 141 -8.36 18.50 -6.34
CA PRO A 141 -8.76 17.59 -5.30
C PRO A 141 -10.06 16.86 -5.69
N THR A 142 -10.14 15.57 -5.40
CA THR A 142 -11.34 14.75 -5.69
C THR A 142 -12.47 14.99 -4.73
N THR A 143 -12.25 15.76 -3.65
CA THR A 143 -13.34 16.16 -2.77
C THR A 143 -14.28 17.07 -3.54
N SER A 144 -15.40 16.48 -3.93
CA SER A 144 -16.64 17.13 -4.34
C SER A 144 -17.18 18.02 -3.21
N ALA A 145 -16.48 19.10 -2.91
CA ALA A 145 -17.00 20.30 -2.28
C ALA A 145 -17.13 21.43 -3.32
N GLY A 146 -17.13 21.09 -4.62
CA GLY A 146 -17.22 22.02 -5.75
C GLY A 146 -18.33 21.71 -6.76
N ALA A 147 -18.86 20.48 -6.81
CA ALA A 147 -20.04 20.14 -7.63
C ALA A 147 -21.38 20.56 -6.98
N GLY A 148 -21.30 21.47 -5.99
CA GLY A 148 -22.43 22.04 -5.26
C GLY A 148 -22.32 23.55 -5.10
N ALA A 149 -21.55 24.25 -5.94
CA ALA A 149 -21.73 25.69 -6.11
C ALA A 149 -23.17 25.89 -6.61
N GLY A 150 -24.04 26.29 -5.68
CA GLY A 150 -25.49 26.17 -5.73
C GLY A 150 -26.07 26.30 -7.13
N ARG A 151 -26.45 25.16 -7.71
CA ARG A 151 -27.44 25.13 -8.80
C ARG A 151 -28.73 25.66 -8.19
N ARG A 152 -28.87 26.99 -8.19
CA ARG A 152 -30.07 27.69 -7.76
C ARG A 152 -31.21 27.07 -8.54
N ARG A 153 -32.00 26.23 -7.88
CA ARG A 153 -33.23 25.70 -8.45
C ARG A 153 -34.04 26.92 -8.85
N TYR A 154 -34.16 27.16 -10.15
CA TYR A 154 -35.02 28.20 -10.68
C TYR A 154 -36.42 27.88 -10.13
N ARG A 155 -36.90 28.73 -9.21
CA ARG A 155 -38.28 28.65 -8.74
C ARG A 155 -39.11 29.44 -9.75
N PRO A 156 -40.03 28.80 -10.49
CA PRO A 156 -40.93 29.53 -11.37
C PRO A 156 -41.63 30.63 -10.57
N GLY A 157 -41.61 31.87 -11.06
CA GLY A 157 -42.30 33.01 -10.43
C GLY A 157 -41.46 33.93 -9.54
N VAL A 158 -40.14 33.70 -9.38
CA VAL A 158 -39.25 34.60 -8.62
C VAL A 158 -38.02 34.99 -9.44
N MET A 159 -37.97 36.22 -9.93
CA MET A 159 -36.75 36.81 -10.50
C MET A 159 -35.97 37.58 -9.43
N LYS A 160 -34.66 37.31 -9.32
CA LYS A 160 -33.72 38.18 -8.61
C LYS A 160 -33.23 39.27 -9.55
N LYS A 161 -33.36 40.54 -9.14
CA LYS A 161 -32.61 41.63 -9.78
C LYS A 161 -31.15 41.63 -9.30
N GLN A 162 -30.29 42.33 -10.02
CA GLN A 162 -28.87 42.51 -9.66
C GLN A 162 -28.70 43.11 -8.26
N ASP A 163 -29.69 43.86 -7.76
CA ASP A 163 -29.70 44.47 -6.43
C ASP A 163 -30.15 43.51 -5.29
N GLY A 164 -30.30 42.21 -5.58
CA GLY A 164 -30.55 41.18 -4.56
C GLY A 164 -31.98 41.06 -4.03
N GLN A 165 -32.89 41.97 -4.40
CA GLN A 165 -34.31 41.88 -4.02
C GLN A 165 -35.10 40.89 -4.89
N ASN A 166 -35.98 40.12 -4.25
CA ASN A 166 -36.88 39.15 -4.90
C ASN A 166 -38.27 39.78 -5.09
N ARG A 167 -38.84 39.71 -6.29
CA ARG A 167 -40.26 40.05 -6.52
C ARG A 167 -41.03 38.78 -6.92
N LYS A 168 -42.19 38.56 -6.31
CA LYS A 168 -43.14 37.54 -6.76
C LYS A 168 -43.85 38.07 -8.01
N LEU A 169 -43.89 37.27 -9.07
CA LEU A 169 -44.78 37.49 -10.20
C LEU A 169 -46.17 37.02 -9.76
N ASN A 170 -47.15 37.93 -9.78
CA ASN A 170 -48.57 37.61 -9.59
C ASN A 170 -49.11 36.92 -10.83
#